data_AF-A0A8H4H4X9-F1
#
_entry.id   AF-A0A8H4H4X9-F1
#
_cell.length_a   1.000
_cell.length_b   1.000
_cell.length_c   1.000
_cell.angle_alpha   90.00
_cell.angle_beta   90.00
_cell.angle_gamma   90.00
#
_symmetry.space_group_name_H-M   'P 1'
#
loop_
_entity.id
_entity.type
_entity.pdbx_description
1 polymer ?
#
loop_
_entity_poly.entity_id
_entity_poly.type
_entity_poly.pdbx_seq_one_letter_code
_entity_poly.pdbx_strand_id
1 'polypeptide(L)'
;MTIDAPELLEKLKISDAGANGDEAGLPAPAAANGASKEEDDSDDDVAENTPAVADGNGAAKKKKNKKRKPKKKQPKVQTDPPSIPLSQLFPNNTYPKGEEVEYKDENRYRTTSEEKRHLDNLNSDFLSDYRQAAEAHRQVRQWAQRNIKPGQTLLEIANGIEDSARRLVGHDGLTEGDSLIAGMGFPTGLNIDNVVAHYSPNAGCKTVLAQNNVLKVDIGIHVGGRIVDSAFTMAFDPMYDNLLAAVKDATNTGVREAGIDVRVGELGGYIQEAMESYECEINGKTHPIKAIRNLCGHTILPYSIHGTKSVPFIKSNDMTKMEEGDVFAIETFGSTGSGRYVEGGEVSHYALRGDANRKDLTLSSARSLLTAIKKNFSTIPFCRRYLDRIGQEKYLLGLNYLVKSGIVEDYPPLNEKQGTYTAQFEHTILLRPTVKEVISRGDDY
;
A
#
# COMPACT_ATOMS: atom_id res chain seq x y z
N MET A 1 1.37 -28.97 -5.93
CA MET A 1 0.12 -28.70 -6.67
C MET A 1 -0.36 -27.34 -6.21
N THR A 2 -0.04 -26.34 -7.01
CA THR A 2 -0.45 -24.94 -6.88
C THR A 2 -1.97 -24.87 -6.84
N ILE A 3 -2.53 -24.22 -5.82
CA ILE A 3 -3.95 -23.86 -5.82
C ILE A 3 -4.01 -22.57 -6.62
N ASP A 4 -4.70 -22.61 -7.76
CA ASP A 4 -4.87 -21.50 -8.68
C ASP A 4 -5.71 -20.40 -8.02
N ALA A 5 -5.07 -19.31 -7.63
CA ALA A 5 -5.74 -18.06 -7.22
C ALA A 5 -6.74 -17.49 -8.28
N PRO A 6 -6.58 -17.73 -9.61
CA PRO A 6 -7.56 -17.27 -10.60
C PRO A 6 -8.97 -17.87 -10.45
N GLU A 7 -9.10 -19.11 -9.94
CA GLU A 7 -10.40 -19.80 -9.83
C GLU A 7 -11.36 -19.16 -8.81
N LEU A 8 -10.84 -18.38 -7.85
CA LEU A 8 -11.64 -17.64 -6.87
C LEU A 8 -12.22 -16.35 -7.46
N LEU A 9 -11.51 -15.71 -8.39
CA LEU A 9 -11.96 -14.48 -9.06
C LEU A 9 -13.09 -14.75 -10.07
N GLU A 10 -13.11 -15.93 -10.68
CA GLU A 10 -14.15 -16.29 -11.66
C GLU A 10 -15.52 -16.55 -11.01
N LYS A 11 -15.54 -16.99 -9.74
CA LYS A 11 -16.77 -17.31 -9.00
C LYS A 11 -17.48 -16.10 -8.38
N LEU A 12 -16.93 -14.90 -8.51
CA LEU A 12 -17.48 -13.67 -7.92
C LEU A 12 -18.04 -12.67 -8.95
N LYS A 13 -18.13 -13.05 -10.23
CA LYS A 13 -18.82 -12.25 -11.25
C LYS A 13 -20.32 -12.52 -11.22
N ILE A 14 -21.06 -11.78 -10.38
CA ILE A 14 -22.52 -11.71 -10.48
C ILE A 14 -22.87 -10.88 -11.71
N SER A 15 -23.70 -11.47 -12.58
CA SER A 15 -24.27 -10.83 -13.76
C SER A 15 -25.62 -10.21 -13.42
N ASP A 16 -25.78 -8.92 -13.76
CA ASP A 16 -27.07 -8.26 -13.90
C ASP A 16 -27.75 -8.78 -15.17
N ALA A 17 -28.87 -9.50 -15.04
CA ALA A 17 -30.02 -9.49 -15.96
C ALA A 17 -31.08 -10.53 -15.56
N GLY A 18 -32.33 -10.09 -15.42
CA GLY A 18 -33.49 -11.00 -15.52
C GLY A 18 -34.76 -10.56 -14.81
N ALA A 19 -35.51 -9.62 -15.39
CA ALA A 19 -36.92 -9.39 -15.05
C ALA A 19 -37.78 -9.71 -16.29
N ASN A 20 -38.53 -10.82 -16.21
CA ASN A 20 -39.71 -11.28 -16.96
C ASN A 20 -39.90 -12.73 -16.44
N GLY A 21 -40.91 -13.10 -15.65
CA GLY A 21 -42.34 -12.90 -15.81
C GLY A 21 -42.95 -14.29 -16.08
N ASP A 22 -43.62 -14.90 -15.09
CA ASP A 22 -44.84 -15.70 -15.28
C ASP A 22 -45.40 -16.23 -13.94
N GLU A 23 -46.72 -16.24 -13.88
CA GLU A 23 -47.62 -16.39 -12.73
C GLU A 23 -47.81 -17.84 -12.27
N ALA A 24 -48.16 -18.04 -10.98
CA ALA A 24 -49.30 -18.86 -10.54
C ALA A 24 -49.48 -18.86 -9.00
N GLY A 25 -50.66 -18.45 -8.53
CA GLY A 25 -51.39 -19.19 -7.47
C GLY A 25 -51.27 -18.77 -5.99
N LEU A 26 -52.20 -17.89 -5.58
CA LEU A 26 -52.69 -17.53 -4.22
C LEU A 26 -53.06 -18.73 -3.29
N PRO A 27 -53.34 -18.56 -1.96
CA PRO A 27 -53.96 -17.37 -1.32
C PRO A 27 -53.45 -16.90 0.06
N ALA A 28 -53.84 -15.65 0.36
CA ALA A 28 -53.70 -14.91 1.62
C ALA A 28 -54.77 -15.28 2.67
N PRO A 29 -54.70 -14.68 3.87
CA PRO A 29 -55.86 -13.89 4.27
C PRO A 29 -55.55 -12.51 4.89
N ALA A 30 -56.40 -11.57 4.48
CA ALA A 30 -57.10 -10.51 5.23
C ALA A 30 -56.35 -9.37 5.93
N ALA A 31 -56.69 -8.17 5.45
CA ALA A 31 -56.31 -6.84 5.85
C ALA A 31 -57.20 -6.24 6.97
N ALA A 32 -56.76 -5.10 7.50
CA ALA A 32 -57.62 -4.07 8.07
C ALA A 32 -57.31 -2.71 7.43
N ASN A 33 -58.40 -1.99 7.12
CA ASN A 33 -58.53 -0.84 6.22
C ASN A 33 -58.04 0.51 6.77
N GLY A 34 -57.79 1.45 5.84
CA GLY A 34 -57.80 2.89 6.10
C GLY A 34 -57.56 3.72 4.84
N ALA A 35 -58.66 4.18 4.21
CA ALA A 35 -58.75 5.00 3.00
C ALA A 35 -58.18 6.43 3.21
N SER A 36 -57.39 6.99 2.28
CA SER A 36 -57.76 7.81 1.10
C SER A 36 -57.53 9.32 1.30
N LYS A 37 -56.76 9.92 0.38
CA LYS A 37 -57.01 11.15 -0.42
C LYS A 37 -55.75 11.96 -0.66
N GLU A 38 -55.50 12.16 -1.96
CA GLU A 38 -54.70 13.22 -2.55
C GLU A 38 -55.35 14.59 -2.26
N GLU A 39 -54.55 15.63 -2.04
CA GLU A 39 -54.66 16.91 -2.74
C GLU A 39 -53.42 17.77 -2.44
N ASP A 40 -53.09 18.54 -3.46
CA ASP A 40 -51.89 19.35 -3.68
C ASP A 40 -52.15 20.80 -3.25
N ASP A 41 -51.05 21.55 -3.12
CA ASP A 41 -50.91 22.98 -3.40
C ASP A 41 -50.96 24.06 -2.29
N SER A 42 -50.08 25.03 -2.55
CA SER A 42 -50.00 26.45 -2.16
C SER A 42 -49.09 26.91 -1.00
N ASP A 43 -47.96 27.46 -1.48
CA ASP A 43 -47.12 28.58 -1.03
C ASP A 43 -47.75 29.63 -0.08
N ASP A 44 -46.86 30.25 0.71
CA ASP A 44 -47.02 31.65 1.14
C ASP A 44 -45.67 32.39 1.11
N ASP A 45 -45.60 33.41 0.24
CA ASP A 45 -44.56 34.43 0.13
C ASP A 45 -44.81 35.56 1.15
N VAL A 46 -43.75 36.21 1.65
CA VAL A 46 -43.87 37.55 2.26
C VAL A 46 -42.99 38.54 1.52
N ALA A 47 -43.67 39.56 1.00
CA ALA A 47 -43.18 40.66 0.19
C ALA A 47 -42.58 41.82 1.00
N GLU A 48 -41.76 42.66 0.35
CA GLU A 48 -41.78 44.10 0.63
C GLU A 48 -41.50 44.96 -0.64
N ASN A 49 -42.25 46.05 -0.71
CA ASN A 49 -42.54 46.99 -1.80
C ASN A 49 -41.46 48.12 -1.82
N THR A 50 -41.13 48.91 -2.86
CA THR A 50 -41.91 49.91 -3.64
C THR A 50 -40.91 50.82 -4.44
N PRO A 51 -41.29 51.78 -5.33
CA PRO A 51 -40.95 51.74 -6.77
C PRO A 51 -40.38 53.07 -7.37
N ALA A 52 -40.10 53.10 -8.69
CA ALA A 52 -40.23 54.31 -9.54
C ALA A 52 -40.16 54.03 -11.07
N VAL A 53 -41.29 54.27 -11.78
CA VAL A 53 -41.57 54.93 -13.10
C VAL A 53 -40.49 54.97 -14.22
N ALA A 54 -40.75 54.91 -15.55
CA ALA A 54 -41.96 54.98 -16.39
C ALA A 54 -41.70 54.44 -17.83
N ASP A 55 -42.78 54.00 -18.47
CA ASP A 55 -43.16 54.02 -19.90
C ASP A 55 -42.36 53.34 -21.03
N GLY A 56 -43.09 52.56 -21.86
CA GLY A 56 -42.70 52.28 -23.26
C GLY A 56 -43.21 50.97 -23.87
N ASN A 57 -44.43 51.01 -24.43
CA ASN A 57 -45.10 50.05 -25.32
C ASN A 57 -44.19 49.25 -26.30
N GLY A 58 -44.48 47.94 -26.53
CA GLY A 58 -44.07 47.28 -27.79
C GLY A 58 -43.87 45.75 -27.81
N ALA A 59 -44.91 45.04 -28.26
CA ALA A 59 -44.91 43.85 -29.12
C ALA A 59 -44.03 42.61 -28.81
N ALA A 60 -44.74 41.48 -28.74
CA ALA A 60 -44.27 40.11 -28.57
C ALA A 60 -43.10 39.67 -29.49
N LYS A 61 -42.06 39.07 -28.89
CA LYS A 61 -41.16 38.11 -29.53
C LYS A 61 -40.92 36.91 -28.60
N LYS A 62 -41.43 35.73 -29.00
CA LYS A 62 -41.11 34.42 -28.40
C LYS A 62 -39.60 34.20 -28.37
N LYS A 63 -38.97 34.34 -27.19
CA LYS A 63 -37.57 33.91 -26.96
C LYS A 63 -37.54 32.39 -26.81
N LYS A 64 -36.90 31.72 -27.78
CA LYS A 64 -36.53 30.29 -27.69
C LYS A 64 -35.79 30.03 -26.39
N ASN A 65 -36.29 29.09 -25.59
CA ASN A 65 -35.65 28.61 -24.37
C ASN A 65 -34.31 27.95 -24.75
N LYS A 66 -33.19 28.67 -24.58
CA LYS A 66 -31.85 28.11 -24.75
C LYS A 66 -31.65 27.09 -23.63
N LYS A 67 -31.66 25.79 -23.96
CA LYS A 67 -31.22 24.71 -23.06
C LYS A 67 -29.88 25.13 -22.44
N ARG A 68 -29.86 25.27 -21.10
CA ARG A 68 -28.63 25.52 -20.34
C ARG A 68 -27.65 24.40 -20.68
N LYS A 69 -26.48 24.76 -21.22
CA LYS A 69 -25.38 23.82 -21.40
C LYS A 69 -25.06 23.21 -20.02
N PRO A 70 -24.86 21.88 -19.91
CA PRO A 70 -24.46 21.29 -18.65
C PRO A 70 -23.15 21.94 -18.20
N LYS A 71 -23.11 22.44 -16.96
CA LYS A 71 -21.87 22.91 -16.35
C LYS A 71 -20.86 21.76 -16.42
N LYS A 72 -19.68 22.00 -17.00
CA LYS A 72 -18.56 21.04 -16.91
C LYS A 72 -18.36 20.73 -15.42
N LYS A 73 -18.55 19.48 -15.01
CA LYS A 73 -18.22 19.03 -13.66
C LYS A 73 -16.74 19.34 -13.43
N GLN A 74 -16.43 20.08 -12.37
CA GLN A 74 -15.03 20.27 -11.97
C GLN A 74 -14.42 18.88 -11.69
N PRO A 75 -13.14 18.65 -12.03
CA PRO A 75 -12.48 17.41 -11.69
C PRO A 75 -12.58 17.19 -10.17
N LYS A 76 -12.95 15.97 -9.76
CA LYS A 76 -12.95 15.61 -8.35
C LYS A 76 -11.50 15.68 -7.86
N VAL A 77 -11.26 16.38 -6.76
CA VAL A 77 -9.95 16.48 -6.10
C VAL A 77 -10.03 15.66 -4.82
N GLN A 78 -8.92 15.03 -4.43
CA GLN A 78 -8.82 14.27 -3.18
C GLN A 78 -9.14 15.15 -1.95
N THR A 79 -9.68 14.54 -0.89
CA THR A 79 -9.92 15.19 0.41
C THR A 79 -8.68 15.16 1.31
N ASP A 80 -8.72 15.87 2.44
CA ASP A 80 -7.70 15.79 3.50
C ASP A 80 -8.39 15.50 4.86
N PRO A 81 -8.26 14.29 5.44
CA PRO A 81 -7.47 13.15 4.98
C PRO A 81 -8.01 12.52 3.67
N PRO A 82 -7.17 11.79 2.90
CA PRO A 82 -7.59 11.12 1.67
C PRO A 82 -8.73 10.13 1.91
N SER A 83 -9.85 10.29 1.20
CA SER A 83 -11.06 9.47 1.42
C SER A 83 -11.80 9.10 0.13
N ILE A 84 -11.51 9.76 -0.99
CA ILE A 84 -12.13 9.45 -2.27
C ILE A 84 -11.37 8.27 -2.89
N PRO A 85 -12.03 7.15 -3.22
CA PRO A 85 -11.40 6.03 -3.91
C PRO A 85 -10.78 6.48 -5.24
N LEU A 86 -9.60 5.94 -5.57
CA LEU A 86 -8.87 6.29 -6.78
C LEU A 86 -9.65 5.98 -8.05
N SER A 87 -10.47 4.93 -8.05
CA SER A 87 -11.37 4.60 -9.17
C SER A 87 -12.36 5.73 -9.50
N GLN A 88 -12.68 6.61 -8.55
CA GLN A 88 -13.51 7.79 -8.81
C GLN A 88 -12.73 8.99 -9.35
N LEU A 89 -11.42 9.05 -9.08
CA LEU A 89 -10.50 10.07 -9.60
C LEU A 89 -9.99 9.68 -11.00
N PHE A 90 -9.85 8.38 -11.26
CA PHE A 90 -9.34 7.79 -12.50
C PHE A 90 -10.37 6.80 -13.10
N PRO A 91 -11.52 7.28 -13.62
CA PRO A 91 -12.65 6.43 -14.01
C PRO A 91 -12.39 5.47 -15.18
N ASN A 92 -11.29 5.65 -15.92
CA ASN A 92 -10.91 4.80 -17.04
C ASN A 92 -9.87 3.74 -16.64
N ASN A 93 -9.69 3.47 -15.33
CA ASN A 93 -8.66 2.57 -14.80
C ASN A 93 -7.25 2.91 -15.33
N THR A 94 -6.99 4.21 -15.49
CA THR A 94 -5.72 4.73 -16.02
C THR A 94 -5.08 5.58 -14.94
N TYR A 95 -4.15 4.98 -14.20
CA TYR A 95 -3.45 5.64 -13.10
C TYR A 95 -2.11 6.23 -13.56
N PRO A 96 -1.55 7.21 -12.84
CA PRO A 96 -0.26 7.81 -13.18
C PRO A 96 0.85 6.77 -13.23
N LYS A 97 1.70 6.89 -14.25
CA LYS A 97 2.95 6.12 -14.31
C LYS A 97 3.89 6.51 -13.18
N GLY A 98 4.77 5.59 -12.79
CA GLY A 98 5.96 5.94 -12.03
C GLY A 98 7.00 6.64 -12.90
N GLU A 99 8.20 6.79 -12.35
CA GLU A 99 9.35 7.29 -13.12
C GLU A 99 9.85 6.19 -14.09
N GLU A 100 9.68 6.41 -15.39
CA GLU A 100 10.22 5.53 -16.43
C GLU A 100 11.66 5.91 -16.76
N VAL A 101 12.58 4.97 -16.58
CA VAL A 101 14.02 5.11 -16.84
C VAL A 101 14.43 4.15 -17.94
N GLU A 102 15.07 4.67 -18.99
CA GLU A 102 15.63 3.84 -20.05
C GLU A 102 16.76 2.94 -19.53
N TYR A 103 16.83 1.71 -20.02
CA TYR A 103 17.98 0.85 -19.76
C TYR A 103 19.23 1.38 -20.46
N LYS A 104 20.39 1.11 -19.84
CA LYS A 104 21.70 1.54 -20.34
C LYS A 104 22.42 0.42 -21.11
N ASP A 105 23.54 0.77 -21.71
CA ASP A 105 24.50 -0.15 -22.33
C ASP A 105 23.88 -1.12 -23.36
N GLU A 106 24.18 -2.42 -23.25
CA GLU A 106 23.70 -3.47 -24.14
C GLU A 106 22.16 -3.62 -24.12
N ASN A 107 21.47 -3.01 -23.15
CA ASN A 107 20.02 -3.05 -23.02
C ASN A 107 19.30 -1.84 -23.65
N ARG A 108 20.01 -0.86 -24.23
CA ARG A 108 19.40 0.33 -24.88
C ARG A 108 18.49 0.03 -26.06
N TYR A 109 18.66 -1.12 -26.72
CA TYR A 109 17.82 -1.51 -27.87
C TYR A 109 16.35 -1.74 -27.49
N ARG A 110 16.07 -1.98 -26.21
CA ARG A 110 14.75 -2.35 -25.67
C ARG A 110 13.69 -1.28 -25.89
N THR A 111 14.07 0.00 -25.79
CA THR A 111 13.14 1.14 -25.95
C THR A 111 12.48 1.17 -27.33
N THR A 112 13.23 0.80 -28.38
CA THR A 112 12.74 0.87 -29.77
C THR A 112 12.36 -0.48 -30.37
N SER A 113 12.70 -1.59 -29.71
CA SER A 113 12.41 -2.94 -30.20
C SER A 113 10.91 -3.21 -30.31
N GLU A 114 10.46 -3.64 -31.48
CA GLU A 114 9.06 -4.01 -31.73
C GLU A 114 8.60 -5.17 -30.87
N GLU A 115 9.44 -6.20 -30.73
CA GLU A 115 9.16 -7.36 -29.87
C GLU A 115 8.98 -6.92 -28.41
N LYS A 116 9.88 -6.08 -27.89
CA LYS A 116 9.80 -5.62 -26.49
C LYS A 116 8.59 -4.73 -26.25
N ARG A 117 8.24 -3.84 -27.19
CA ARG A 117 6.99 -3.07 -27.12
C ARG A 117 5.75 -3.96 -27.16
N HIS A 118 5.76 -5.01 -27.97
CA HIS A 118 4.65 -5.97 -28.00
C HIS A 118 4.51 -6.67 -26.63
N LEU A 119 5.60 -7.20 -26.08
CA LEU A 119 5.61 -7.86 -24.77
C LEU A 119 5.12 -6.95 -23.64
N ASP A 120 5.56 -5.70 -23.62
CA ASP A 120 5.17 -4.72 -22.59
C ASP A 120 3.69 -4.33 -22.67
N ASN A 121 3.09 -4.39 -23.87
CA ASN A 121 1.67 -4.12 -24.09
C ASN A 121 0.74 -5.31 -23.79
N LEU A 122 1.27 -6.53 -23.64
CA LEU A 122 0.45 -7.73 -23.42
C LEU A 122 -0.22 -7.77 -22.04
N ASN A 123 0.26 -6.99 -21.06
CA ASN A 123 -0.17 -7.11 -19.67
C ASN A 123 -0.68 -5.77 -19.11
N SER A 124 -1.75 -5.24 -19.71
CA SER A 124 -2.36 -3.96 -19.31
C SER A 124 -2.81 -3.94 -17.85
N ASP A 125 -3.40 -5.04 -17.38
CA ASP A 125 -3.98 -5.13 -16.05
C ASP A 125 -2.88 -5.11 -14.98
N PHE A 126 -1.75 -5.78 -15.22
CA PHE A 126 -0.57 -5.73 -14.35
C PHE A 126 -0.09 -4.30 -14.11
N LEU A 127 0.04 -3.48 -15.16
CA LEU A 127 0.48 -2.09 -15.00
C LEU A 127 -0.59 -1.23 -14.34
N SER A 128 -1.86 -1.46 -14.65
CA SER A 128 -2.95 -0.73 -14.02
C SER A 128 -2.99 -0.97 -12.50
N ASP A 129 -2.93 -2.22 -12.08
CA ASP A 129 -2.99 -2.61 -10.65
C ASP A 129 -1.80 -2.04 -9.87
N TYR A 130 -0.58 -2.18 -10.39
CA TYR A 130 0.62 -1.61 -9.77
C TYR A 130 0.55 -0.08 -9.68
N ARG A 131 0.08 0.60 -10.73
CA ARG A 131 -0.05 2.07 -10.73
C ARG A 131 -1.16 2.54 -9.78
N GLN A 132 -2.26 1.80 -9.65
CA GLN A 132 -3.30 2.08 -8.64
C GLN A 132 -2.74 1.98 -7.23
N ALA A 133 -2.07 0.86 -6.92
CA ALA A 133 -1.44 0.64 -5.62
C ALA A 133 -0.39 1.73 -5.30
N ALA A 134 0.45 2.08 -6.29
CA ALA A 134 1.46 3.11 -6.13
C ALA A 134 0.87 4.52 -5.95
N GLU A 135 -0.21 4.84 -6.65
CA GLU A 135 -0.91 6.11 -6.49
C GLU A 135 -1.58 6.21 -5.11
N ALA A 136 -2.16 5.12 -4.62
CA ALA A 136 -2.70 5.06 -3.27
C ALA A 136 -1.55 5.29 -2.27
N HIS A 137 -0.43 4.61 -2.47
CA HIS A 137 0.75 4.75 -1.62
C HIS A 137 1.27 6.19 -1.59
N ARG A 138 1.39 6.86 -2.75
CA ARG A 138 1.80 8.28 -2.83
C ARG A 138 0.86 9.18 -2.02
N GLN A 139 -0.45 9.06 -2.21
CA GLN A 139 -1.41 9.92 -1.50
C GLN A 139 -1.41 9.64 0.02
N VAL A 140 -1.33 8.37 0.43
CA VAL A 140 -1.25 7.97 1.85
C VAL A 140 0.02 8.51 2.49
N ARG A 141 1.19 8.30 1.89
CA ARG A 141 2.46 8.70 2.51
C ARG A 141 2.65 10.22 2.55
N GLN A 142 2.19 10.94 1.53
CA GLN A 142 2.21 12.42 1.53
C GLN A 142 1.28 12.98 2.61
N TRP A 143 0.15 12.33 2.87
CA TRP A 143 -0.67 12.65 4.03
C TRP A 143 0.06 12.30 5.34
N ALA A 144 0.67 11.13 5.44
CA ALA A 144 1.40 10.69 6.63
C ALA A 144 2.57 11.64 6.98
N GLN A 145 3.43 11.99 6.02
CA GLN A 145 4.53 12.95 6.22
C GLN A 145 4.04 14.30 6.76
N ARG A 146 2.89 14.78 6.27
CA ARG A 146 2.29 16.05 6.72
C ARG A 146 1.65 15.94 8.11
N ASN A 147 1.06 14.80 8.46
CA ASN A 147 0.21 14.65 9.65
C ASN A 147 0.87 13.93 10.83
N ILE A 148 1.91 13.13 10.61
CA ILE A 148 2.67 12.50 11.69
C ILE A 148 3.40 13.59 12.47
N LYS A 149 3.17 13.64 13.78
CA LYS A 149 3.76 14.62 14.70
C LYS A 149 4.09 13.97 16.05
N PRO A 150 5.14 14.43 16.74
CA PRO A 150 5.42 14.02 18.11
C PRO A 150 4.21 14.23 19.02
N GLY A 151 3.99 13.31 19.96
CA GLY A 151 2.82 13.28 20.84
C GLY A 151 1.71 12.34 20.38
N GLN A 152 1.70 11.91 19.10
CA GLN A 152 0.78 10.88 18.63
C GLN A 152 1.23 9.49 19.11
N THR A 153 0.26 8.64 19.43
CA THR A 153 0.53 7.21 19.64
C THR A 153 0.85 6.53 18.30
N LEU A 154 1.68 5.49 18.34
CA LEU A 154 1.93 4.69 17.14
C LEU A 154 0.65 4.03 16.61
N LEU A 155 -0.33 3.76 17.47
CA LEU A 155 -1.62 3.20 17.08
C LEU A 155 -2.43 4.19 16.23
N GLU A 156 -2.48 5.47 16.62
CA GLU A 156 -3.14 6.52 15.84
C GLU A 156 -2.49 6.68 14.46
N ILE A 157 -1.16 6.65 14.40
CA ILE A 157 -0.40 6.75 13.15
C ILE A 157 -0.71 5.55 12.24
N ALA A 158 -0.62 4.32 12.76
CA ALA A 158 -0.88 3.11 11.98
C ALA A 158 -2.31 3.10 11.44
N ASN A 159 -3.31 3.35 12.28
CA ASN A 159 -4.71 3.36 11.85
C ASN A 159 -4.97 4.44 10.80
N GLY A 160 -4.41 5.65 10.96
CA GLY A 160 -4.58 6.73 9.98
C GLY A 160 -4.03 6.39 8.59
N ILE A 161 -2.86 5.74 8.53
CA ILE A 161 -2.24 5.26 7.29
C ILE A 161 -3.13 4.17 6.66
N GLU A 162 -3.45 3.13 7.43
CA GLU A 162 -4.14 1.95 6.91
C GLU A 162 -5.58 2.25 6.49
N ASP A 163 -6.31 3.08 7.22
CA ASP A 163 -7.67 3.48 6.87
C ASP A 163 -7.68 4.39 5.62
N SER A 164 -6.63 5.19 5.41
CA SER A 164 -6.47 5.95 4.18
C SER A 164 -6.20 5.03 3.00
N ALA A 165 -5.29 4.06 3.15
CA ALA A 165 -4.98 3.07 2.12
C ALA A 165 -6.23 2.29 1.69
N ARG A 166 -6.97 1.70 2.64
CA ARG A 166 -8.24 0.97 2.41
C ARG A 166 -9.27 1.82 1.66
N ARG A 167 -9.49 3.07 2.07
CA ARG A 167 -10.41 4.00 1.39
C ARG A 167 -9.98 4.31 -0.04
N LEU A 168 -8.69 4.55 -0.26
CA LEU A 168 -8.14 4.92 -1.57
C LEU A 168 -8.24 3.78 -2.58
N VAL A 169 -7.99 2.54 -2.16
CA VAL A 169 -8.18 1.38 -3.04
C VAL A 169 -9.65 0.95 -3.15
N GLY A 170 -10.51 1.41 -2.23
CA GLY A 170 -11.95 1.14 -2.25
C GLY A 170 -12.35 -0.19 -1.61
N HIS A 171 -11.48 -0.77 -0.79
CA HIS A 171 -11.66 -2.06 -0.14
C HIS A 171 -11.38 -1.93 1.35
N ASP A 172 -12.41 -2.10 2.18
CA ASP A 172 -12.31 -1.93 3.63
C ASP A 172 -11.78 -3.17 4.33
N GLY A 173 -11.72 -4.33 3.68
CA GLY A 173 -11.21 -5.58 4.25
C GLY A 173 -12.00 -6.11 5.44
N LEU A 174 -13.26 -5.71 5.63
CA LEU A 174 -14.15 -6.25 6.68
C LEU A 174 -14.99 -7.42 6.19
N THR A 175 -15.37 -7.39 4.91
CA THR A 175 -16.06 -8.53 4.29
C THR A 175 -15.07 -9.62 3.96
N GLU A 176 -15.45 -10.87 4.22
CA GLU A 176 -14.61 -12.03 3.92
C GLU A 176 -14.13 -12.02 2.45
N GLY A 177 -12.82 -12.08 2.23
CA GLY A 177 -12.21 -12.07 0.90
C GLY A 177 -12.01 -10.68 0.28
N ASP A 178 -12.55 -9.61 0.85
CA ASP A 178 -12.41 -8.25 0.30
C ASP A 178 -10.95 -7.80 0.26
N SER A 179 -10.20 -8.07 1.33
CA SER A 179 -8.76 -7.77 1.41
C SER A 179 -7.88 -8.59 0.46
N LEU A 180 -8.43 -9.60 -0.22
CA LEU A 180 -7.70 -10.30 -1.29
C LEU A 180 -7.82 -9.60 -2.64
N ILE A 181 -8.80 -8.69 -2.80
CA ILE A 181 -8.99 -7.91 -4.02
C ILE A 181 -8.02 -6.73 -4.01
N ALA A 182 -8.07 -5.90 -2.96
CA ALA A 182 -7.11 -4.83 -2.73
C ALA A 182 -7.07 -4.45 -1.24
N GLY A 183 -6.01 -3.78 -0.82
CA GLY A 183 -5.86 -3.36 0.57
C GLY A 183 -4.40 -3.17 0.96
N MET A 184 -4.13 -3.44 2.23
CA MET A 184 -2.78 -3.42 2.78
C MET A 184 -2.00 -4.63 2.28
N GLY A 185 -0.84 -4.39 1.66
CA GLY A 185 0.07 -5.44 1.18
C GLY A 185 0.86 -6.11 2.32
N PHE A 186 1.01 -5.42 3.44
CA PHE A 186 1.54 -5.92 4.70
C PHE A 186 1.19 -4.91 5.83
N PRO A 187 1.39 -5.25 7.13
CA PRO A 187 1.12 -4.31 8.23
C PRO A 187 2.02 -3.08 8.19
N THR A 188 1.50 -1.90 8.52
CA THR A 188 2.30 -0.66 8.52
C THR A 188 3.45 -0.73 9.53
N GLY A 189 4.68 -0.74 9.04
CA GLY A 189 5.89 -0.68 9.85
C GLY A 189 6.10 0.72 10.42
N LEU A 190 6.25 0.82 11.74
CA LEU A 190 6.49 2.06 12.49
C LEU A 190 7.68 1.88 13.42
N ASN A 191 8.87 1.81 12.82
CA ASN A 191 10.09 1.38 13.50
C ASN A 191 10.82 2.61 14.07
N ILE A 192 10.96 2.69 15.40
CA ILE A 192 11.60 3.81 16.10
C ILE A 192 13.06 3.49 16.40
N ASP A 193 13.96 4.44 16.10
CA ASP A 193 15.36 4.47 16.51
C ASP A 193 16.15 3.21 16.13
N ASN A 194 16.47 2.35 17.10
CA ASN A 194 17.24 1.12 16.92
C ASN A 194 16.41 -0.04 16.37
N VAL A 195 15.07 0.08 16.37
CA VAL A 195 14.21 -0.87 15.67
C VAL A 195 14.35 -0.59 14.18
N VAL A 196 14.87 -1.56 13.44
CA VAL A 196 15.19 -1.49 12.01
C VAL A 196 13.93 -1.67 11.17
N ALA A 197 13.22 -2.78 11.37
CA ALA A 197 12.05 -3.18 10.59
C ALA A 197 11.09 -4.09 11.41
N HIS A 198 9.94 -4.42 10.82
CA HIS A 198 8.95 -5.38 11.34
C HIS A 198 8.27 -5.07 12.68
N TYR A 199 8.28 -3.80 13.12
CA TYR A 199 7.47 -3.36 14.24
C TYR A 199 6.20 -2.65 13.77
N SER A 200 5.06 -3.12 14.27
CA SER A 200 3.77 -2.43 14.23
C SER A 200 3.17 -2.49 15.63
N PRO A 201 2.43 -1.47 16.10
CA PRO A 201 1.77 -1.53 17.40
C PRO A 201 0.75 -2.68 17.44
N ASN A 202 0.76 -3.49 18.49
CA ASN A 202 -0.35 -4.39 18.81
C ASN A 202 -1.45 -3.63 19.59
N ALA A 203 -2.63 -4.22 19.75
CA ALA A 203 -3.70 -3.65 20.57
C ALA A 203 -3.21 -3.32 22.00
N GLY A 204 -3.55 -2.13 22.48
CA GLY A 204 -3.11 -1.63 23.79
C GLY A 204 -1.70 -1.02 23.83
N CYS A 205 -1.00 -0.91 22.69
CA CYS A 205 0.26 -0.18 22.60
C CYS A 205 0.08 1.28 23.05
N LYS A 206 0.96 1.72 23.96
CA LYS A 206 0.98 3.09 24.51
C LYS A 206 2.20 3.89 24.06
N THR A 207 2.99 3.36 23.12
CA THR A 207 4.17 4.05 22.61
C THR A 207 3.74 5.32 21.91
N VAL A 208 4.32 6.43 22.34
CA VAL A 208 4.10 7.77 21.79
C VAL A 208 5.35 8.16 21.02
N LEU A 209 5.17 8.68 19.81
CA LEU A 209 6.25 9.24 19.02
C LEU A 209 6.82 10.49 19.71
N ALA A 210 8.11 10.49 20.00
CA ALA A 210 8.81 11.61 20.63
C ALA A 210 9.49 12.51 19.59
N GLN A 211 9.80 13.75 20.00
CA GLN A 211 10.47 14.76 19.16
C GLN A 211 11.83 14.27 18.64
N ASN A 212 12.56 13.52 19.45
CA ASN A 212 13.92 13.07 19.16
C ASN A 212 14.00 11.67 18.54
N ASN A 213 12.86 11.07 18.16
CA ASN A 213 12.85 9.76 17.50
C ASN A 213 13.16 9.87 16.00
N VAL A 214 13.79 8.81 15.49
CA VAL A 214 13.91 8.51 14.06
C VAL A 214 12.89 7.42 13.72
N LEU A 215 11.80 7.80 13.06
CA LEU A 215 10.70 6.91 12.70
C LEU A 215 10.82 6.46 11.25
N LYS A 216 10.92 5.16 11.02
CA LYS A 216 10.79 4.56 9.68
C LYS A 216 9.33 4.15 9.49
N VAL A 217 8.72 4.66 8.43
CA VAL A 217 7.33 4.40 8.04
C VAL A 217 7.36 3.57 6.79
N ASP A 218 6.87 2.34 6.90
CA ASP A 218 6.94 1.32 5.87
C ASP A 218 5.51 0.84 5.54
N ILE A 219 5.11 0.97 4.27
CA ILE A 219 3.72 0.85 3.85
C ILE A 219 3.63 -0.07 2.63
N GLY A 220 2.93 -1.19 2.80
CA GLY A 220 2.54 -2.05 1.69
C GLY A 220 1.11 -1.76 1.26
N ILE A 221 0.88 -1.53 -0.03
CA ILE A 221 -0.47 -1.48 -0.61
C ILE A 221 -0.54 -2.39 -1.82
N HIS A 222 -1.63 -3.14 -2.00
CA HIS A 222 -1.81 -3.99 -3.16
C HIS A 222 -3.18 -3.81 -3.83
N VAL A 223 -3.20 -4.12 -5.13
CA VAL A 223 -4.41 -4.34 -5.94
C VAL A 223 -4.17 -5.61 -6.75
N GLY A 224 -5.10 -6.56 -6.75
CA GLY A 224 -4.94 -7.84 -7.49
C GLY A 224 -3.69 -8.64 -7.08
N GLY A 225 -3.27 -8.51 -5.81
CA GLY A 225 -2.03 -9.10 -5.29
C GLY A 225 -0.73 -8.46 -5.80
N ARG A 226 -0.79 -7.34 -6.54
CA ARG A 226 0.38 -6.55 -6.96
C ARG A 226 0.78 -5.60 -5.84
N ILE A 227 1.75 -6.00 -5.02
CA ILE A 227 2.14 -5.25 -3.83
C ILE A 227 3.16 -4.16 -4.22
N VAL A 228 2.83 -2.92 -3.90
CA VAL A 228 3.79 -1.81 -3.87
C VAL A 228 4.32 -1.71 -2.45
N ASP A 229 5.59 -2.01 -2.32
CA ASP A 229 6.43 -1.87 -1.15
C ASP A 229 7.26 -0.57 -1.26
N SER A 230 7.11 0.32 -0.30
CA SER A 230 7.86 1.57 -0.25
C SER A 230 7.84 2.18 1.15
N ALA A 231 8.98 2.72 1.55
CA ALA A 231 9.22 3.20 2.89
C ALA A 231 10.02 4.50 2.87
N PHE A 232 9.87 5.28 3.93
CA PHE A 232 10.60 6.50 4.16
C PHE A 232 10.88 6.69 5.64
N THR A 233 11.92 7.49 5.94
CA THR A 233 12.24 7.86 7.32
C THR A 233 11.83 9.30 7.60
N MET A 234 11.24 9.51 8.77
CA MET A 234 10.97 10.83 9.36
C MET A 234 11.82 11.02 10.61
N ALA A 235 12.40 12.21 10.73
CA ALA A 235 12.97 12.72 11.95
C ALA A 235 12.52 14.19 12.11
N PHE A 236 12.36 14.64 13.34
CA PHE A 236 11.98 16.04 13.63
C PHE A 236 13.15 16.87 14.15
N ASP A 237 14.26 16.22 14.48
CA ASP A 237 15.50 16.86 14.87
C ASP A 237 16.49 16.83 13.68
N PRO A 238 16.98 17.99 13.21
CA PRO A 238 17.92 18.08 12.10
C PRO A 238 19.24 17.32 12.31
N MET A 239 19.59 16.94 13.56
CA MET A 239 20.80 16.15 13.81
C MET A 239 20.80 14.80 13.06
N TYR A 240 19.63 14.31 12.66
CA TYR A 240 19.49 13.07 11.91
C TYR A 240 19.50 13.27 10.38
N ASP A 241 19.53 14.50 9.87
CA ASP A 241 19.39 14.78 8.44
C ASP A 241 20.44 14.05 7.60
N ASN A 242 21.70 14.00 8.07
CA ASN A 242 22.77 13.31 7.34
C ASN A 242 22.61 11.77 7.37
N LEU A 243 22.00 11.22 8.43
CA LEU A 243 21.62 9.80 8.47
C LEU A 243 20.56 9.50 7.41
N LEU A 244 19.52 10.33 7.32
CA LEU A 244 18.46 10.17 6.32
C LEU A 244 18.99 10.38 4.90
N ALA A 245 19.86 11.37 4.69
CA ALA A 245 20.47 11.66 3.39
C ALA A 245 21.31 10.49 2.88
N ALA A 246 22.14 9.89 3.73
CA ALA A 246 22.96 8.73 3.38
C ALA A 246 22.12 7.55 2.91
N VAL A 247 21.06 7.22 3.66
CA VAL A 247 20.17 6.09 3.32
C VAL A 247 19.37 6.38 2.06
N LYS A 248 18.87 7.61 1.89
CA LYS A 248 18.15 8.01 0.67
C LYS A 248 19.07 7.93 -0.55
N ASP A 249 20.31 8.40 -0.46
CA ASP A 249 21.28 8.32 -1.56
C ASP A 249 21.67 6.88 -1.88
N ALA A 250 21.89 6.04 -0.87
CA ALA A 250 22.15 4.62 -1.05
C ALA A 250 20.99 3.89 -1.74
N THR A 251 19.74 4.14 -1.31
CA THR A 251 18.55 3.58 -1.97
C THR A 251 18.44 4.08 -3.41
N ASN A 252 18.62 5.37 -3.67
CA ASN A 252 18.55 5.92 -5.03
C ASN A 252 19.70 5.40 -5.91
N THR A 253 20.88 5.14 -5.35
CA THR A 253 21.97 4.44 -6.04
C THR A 253 21.57 3.01 -6.38
N GLY A 254 20.99 2.26 -5.45
CA GLY A 254 20.43 0.94 -5.73
C GLY A 254 19.37 0.96 -6.85
N VAL A 255 18.41 1.88 -6.77
CA VAL A 255 17.37 2.06 -7.79
C VAL A 255 17.97 2.41 -9.14
N ARG A 256 18.95 3.32 -9.18
CA ARG A 256 19.59 3.81 -10.40
C ARG A 256 20.40 2.71 -11.10
N GLU A 257 21.16 1.93 -10.34
CA GLU A 257 22.02 0.85 -10.86
C GLU A 257 21.29 -0.47 -11.08
N ALA A 258 20.09 -0.66 -10.50
CA ALA A 258 19.26 -1.83 -10.80
C ALA A 258 18.82 -1.86 -12.27
N GLY A 259 18.74 -3.06 -12.86
CA GLY A 259 18.31 -3.23 -14.24
C GLY A 259 18.45 -4.67 -14.71
N ILE A 260 17.87 -4.99 -15.86
CA ILE A 260 17.98 -6.33 -16.45
C ILE A 260 19.47 -6.67 -16.65
N ASP A 261 19.84 -7.91 -16.33
CA ASP A 261 21.19 -8.47 -16.35
C ASP A 261 22.16 -7.98 -15.26
N VAL A 262 21.76 -7.03 -14.42
CA VAL A 262 22.57 -6.58 -13.28
C VAL A 262 22.66 -7.69 -12.24
N ARG A 263 23.88 -7.89 -11.71
CA ARG A 263 24.14 -8.88 -10.65
C ARG A 263 23.88 -8.27 -9.29
N VAL A 264 23.11 -8.95 -8.45
CA VAL A 264 22.69 -8.42 -7.14
C VAL A 264 23.86 -8.19 -6.18
N GLY A 265 24.92 -9.02 -6.22
CA GLY A 265 26.11 -8.84 -5.38
C GLY A 265 26.96 -7.62 -5.75
N GLU A 266 26.97 -7.24 -7.03
CA GLU A 266 27.61 -6.01 -7.52
C GLU A 266 26.78 -4.78 -7.15
N LEU A 267 25.46 -4.86 -7.33
CA LEU A 267 24.52 -3.83 -6.93
C LEU A 267 24.65 -3.48 -5.44
N GLY A 268 24.79 -4.49 -4.58
CA GLY A 268 25.07 -4.28 -3.16
C GLY A 268 26.39 -3.56 -2.88
N GLY A 269 27.38 -3.67 -3.76
CA GLY A 269 28.62 -2.91 -3.67
C GLY A 269 28.41 -1.41 -3.93
N TYR A 270 27.62 -1.06 -4.96
CA TYR A 270 27.28 0.34 -5.24
C TYR A 270 26.47 0.97 -4.09
N ILE A 271 25.51 0.23 -3.54
CA ILE A 271 24.72 0.65 -2.37
C ILE A 271 25.63 0.90 -1.16
N GLN A 272 26.55 -0.02 -0.88
CA GLN A 272 27.47 0.10 0.24
C GLN A 272 28.39 1.31 0.10
N GLU A 273 28.97 1.50 -1.08
CA GLU A 273 29.87 2.62 -1.36
C GLU A 273 29.16 3.96 -1.14
N ALA A 274 27.93 4.11 -1.65
CA ALA A 274 27.13 5.30 -1.42
C ALA A 274 26.84 5.49 0.09
N MET A 275 26.32 4.48 0.77
CA MET A 275 25.96 4.54 2.19
C MET A 275 27.14 4.88 3.10
N GLU A 276 28.25 4.15 2.97
CA GLU A 276 29.40 4.22 3.87
C GLU A 276 30.35 5.38 3.54
N SER A 277 30.02 6.19 2.52
CA SER A 277 30.69 7.47 2.24
C SER A 277 30.24 8.61 3.18
N TYR A 278 29.18 8.40 3.95
CA TYR A 278 28.61 9.39 4.87
C TYR A 278 28.97 9.12 6.34
N GLU A 279 29.00 10.19 7.11
CA GLU A 279 29.00 10.18 8.58
C GLU A 279 27.98 11.19 9.11
N CYS A 280 27.54 11.03 10.35
CA CYS A 280 26.63 11.98 11.00
C CYS A 280 27.12 12.32 12.41
N GLU A 281 26.82 13.52 12.89
CA GLU A 281 27.07 13.92 14.27
C GLU A 281 25.75 13.90 15.05
N ILE A 282 25.64 13.00 16.04
CA ILE A 282 24.45 12.86 16.88
C ILE A 282 24.88 13.03 18.33
N ASN A 283 24.26 13.98 19.04
CA ASN A 283 24.59 14.32 20.43
C ASN A 283 26.10 14.59 20.66
N GLY A 284 26.75 15.31 19.74
CA GLY A 284 28.17 15.67 19.85
C GLY A 284 29.15 14.53 19.55
N LYS A 285 28.67 13.42 18.97
CA LYS A 285 29.49 12.27 18.59
C LYS A 285 29.35 11.97 17.11
N THR A 286 30.48 11.86 16.41
CA THR A 286 30.53 11.43 15.02
C THR A 286 30.32 9.91 14.91
N HIS A 287 29.45 9.50 13.99
CA HIS A 287 29.15 8.12 13.66
C HIS A 287 29.34 7.91 12.15
N PRO A 288 30.23 6.99 11.71
CA PRO A 288 30.17 6.51 10.34
C PRO A 288 28.86 5.75 10.15
N ILE A 289 28.19 5.97 9.03
CA ILE A 289 26.94 5.28 8.71
C ILE A 289 27.30 3.94 8.07
N LYS A 290 26.67 2.87 8.53
CA LYS A 290 26.91 1.51 8.06
C LYS A 290 25.66 0.90 7.46
N ALA A 291 25.81 0.19 6.36
CA ALA A 291 24.74 -0.63 5.82
C ALA A 291 24.42 -1.79 6.79
N ILE A 292 23.13 -2.09 7.00
CA ILE A 292 22.71 -3.25 7.80
C ILE A 292 22.88 -4.53 6.99
N ARG A 293 24.03 -5.17 7.15
CA ARG A 293 24.52 -6.22 6.25
C ARG A 293 23.80 -7.57 6.29
N ASN A 294 22.93 -7.79 7.26
CA ASN A 294 22.14 -9.02 7.37
C ASN A 294 20.67 -8.83 7.00
N LEU A 295 20.33 -7.70 6.38
CA LEU A 295 19.05 -7.42 5.74
C LEU A 295 19.28 -7.19 4.23
N CYS A 296 18.25 -7.34 3.41
CA CYS A 296 18.34 -7.27 1.94
C CYS A 296 16.99 -6.78 1.40
N GLY A 297 17.01 -6.08 0.26
CA GLY A 297 15.81 -5.93 -0.57
C GLY A 297 15.47 -7.25 -1.24
N HIS A 298 14.38 -7.30 -2.00
CA HIS A 298 13.85 -8.57 -2.50
C HIS A 298 13.00 -8.43 -3.76
N THR A 299 12.85 -9.53 -4.50
CA THR A 299 11.76 -9.63 -5.48
C THR A 299 10.40 -9.65 -4.77
N ILE A 300 9.38 -9.12 -5.44
CA ILE A 300 7.97 -9.20 -5.03
C ILE A 300 7.22 -10.10 -6.02
N LEU A 301 6.42 -11.02 -5.51
CA LEU A 301 5.58 -11.92 -6.30
C LEU A 301 4.09 -11.60 -6.08
N PRO A 302 3.18 -12.04 -6.98
CA PRO A 302 1.75 -11.86 -6.75
C PRO A 302 1.36 -12.47 -5.39
N TYR A 303 0.72 -11.68 -4.53
CA TYR A 303 0.28 -12.09 -3.19
C TYR A 303 1.39 -12.53 -2.21
N SER A 304 2.66 -12.27 -2.53
CA SER A 304 3.80 -12.66 -1.69
C SER A 304 4.86 -11.56 -1.69
N ILE A 305 5.08 -10.94 -0.52
CA ILE A 305 5.99 -9.80 -0.40
C ILE A 305 7.44 -10.19 -0.69
N HIS A 306 7.87 -11.35 -0.19
CA HIS A 306 9.19 -11.90 -0.47
C HIS A 306 9.10 -12.95 -1.58
N GLY A 307 9.87 -12.73 -2.64
CA GLY A 307 10.05 -13.65 -3.76
C GLY A 307 11.31 -14.50 -3.63
N THR A 308 11.96 -14.78 -4.75
CA THR A 308 13.07 -15.74 -4.85
C THR A 308 14.47 -15.13 -4.87
N LYS A 309 14.60 -13.81 -5.12
CA LYS A 309 15.89 -13.13 -5.19
C LYS A 309 15.99 -12.06 -4.10
N SER A 310 17.20 -11.87 -3.58
CA SER A 310 17.52 -10.86 -2.58
C SER A 310 18.55 -9.87 -3.12
N VAL A 311 18.40 -8.60 -2.76
CA VAL A 311 19.31 -7.51 -3.11
C VAL A 311 20.11 -7.13 -1.86
N PRO A 312 21.38 -7.54 -1.75
CA PRO A 312 22.18 -7.21 -0.58
C PRO A 312 22.50 -5.70 -0.54
N PHE A 313 22.72 -5.16 0.65
CA PHE A 313 23.18 -3.77 0.84
C PHE A 313 24.70 -3.63 0.90
N ILE A 314 25.41 -4.77 0.82
CA ILE A 314 26.86 -4.84 0.83
C ILE A 314 27.36 -5.64 -0.36
N LYS A 315 28.60 -5.37 -0.77
CA LYS A 315 29.25 -6.15 -1.83
C LYS A 315 29.26 -7.63 -1.45
N SER A 316 28.84 -8.48 -2.37
CA SER A 316 28.87 -9.94 -2.21
C SER A 316 29.32 -10.63 -3.49
N ASN A 317 29.59 -11.94 -3.40
CA ASN A 317 29.90 -12.77 -4.56
C ASN A 317 28.63 -13.39 -5.19
N ASP A 318 27.44 -12.88 -4.85
CA ASP A 318 26.19 -13.36 -5.44
C ASP A 318 26.08 -12.89 -6.90
N MET A 319 26.09 -13.86 -7.80
CA MET A 319 26.06 -13.64 -9.25
C MET A 319 24.64 -13.71 -9.83
N THR A 320 23.62 -13.85 -8.99
CA THR A 320 22.21 -13.85 -9.40
C THR A 320 21.89 -12.56 -10.15
N LYS A 321 21.21 -12.71 -11.29
CA LYS A 321 20.83 -11.58 -12.15
C LYS A 321 19.39 -11.15 -11.91
N MET A 322 19.18 -9.84 -12.03
CA MET A 322 17.88 -9.25 -12.25
C MET A 322 17.40 -9.55 -13.68
N GLU A 323 16.16 -10.00 -13.84
CA GLU A 323 15.61 -10.49 -15.10
C GLU A 323 14.45 -9.62 -15.59
N GLU A 324 14.17 -9.68 -16.89
CA GLU A 324 13.00 -9.03 -17.48
C GLU A 324 11.72 -9.58 -16.84
N GLY A 325 10.81 -8.68 -16.43
CA GLY A 325 9.56 -9.01 -15.76
C GLY A 325 9.66 -9.11 -14.24
N ASP A 326 10.87 -9.09 -13.66
CA ASP A 326 11.02 -9.04 -12.21
C ASP A 326 10.42 -7.74 -11.64
N VAL A 327 9.86 -7.85 -10.44
CA VAL A 327 9.49 -6.72 -9.60
C VAL A 327 10.37 -6.79 -8.36
N PHE A 328 11.04 -5.70 -8.01
CA PHE A 328 11.91 -5.62 -6.85
C PHE A 328 11.46 -4.52 -5.90
N ALA A 329 11.49 -4.81 -4.60
CA ALA A 329 11.63 -3.84 -3.55
C ALA A 329 13.12 -3.51 -3.40
N ILE A 330 13.50 -2.28 -3.74
CA ILE A 330 14.85 -1.77 -3.54
C ILE A 330 14.82 -0.89 -2.30
N GLU A 331 15.11 -1.50 -1.17
CA GLU A 331 15.30 -0.87 0.13
C GLU A 331 16.77 -0.78 0.49
N THR A 332 17.10 0.14 1.39
CA THR A 332 18.39 0.12 2.11
C THR A 332 18.17 0.60 3.54
N PHE A 333 19.02 0.11 4.45
CA PHE A 333 19.01 0.54 5.84
C PHE A 333 20.42 0.95 6.28
N GLY A 334 20.52 2.17 6.78
CA GLY A 334 21.73 2.72 7.39
C GLY A 334 21.61 2.74 8.90
N SER A 335 22.74 2.54 9.58
CA SER A 335 22.81 2.48 11.03
C SER A 335 24.04 3.19 11.56
N THR A 336 23.88 3.86 12.70
CA THR A 336 25.00 4.44 13.48
C THR A 336 25.67 3.43 14.42
N GLY A 337 25.19 2.18 14.40
CA GLY A 337 25.61 1.08 15.25
C GLY A 337 26.58 0.10 14.59
N SER A 338 26.22 -1.17 14.67
CA SER A 338 27.08 -2.28 14.22
C SER A 338 26.87 -2.66 12.75
N GLY A 339 25.80 -2.16 12.12
CA GLY A 339 25.36 -2.58 10.80
C GLY A 339 24.88 -4.03 10.82
N ARG A 340 24.26 -4.47 11.91
CA ARG A 340 23.64 -5.80 12.06
C ARG A 340 22.43 -5.72 12.98
N TYR A 341 21.32 -6.31 12.56
CA TYR A 341 20.15 -6.49 13.40
C TYR A 341 20.17 -7.85 14.12
N VAL A 342 19.42 -7.94 15.21
CA VAL A 342 18.97 -9.16 15.87
C VAL A 342 17.45 -9.15 15.99
N GLU A 343 16.82 -10.31 15.87
CA GLU A 343 15.38 -10.43 16.07
C GLU A 343 15.03 -10.32 17.56
N GLY A 344 13.95 -9.60 17.89
CA GLY A 344 13.49 -9.50 19.26
C GLY A 344 12.34 -8.52 19.47
N GLY A 345 11.70 -8.62 20.63
CA GLY A 345 10.54 -7.82 20.97
C GLY A 345 9.21 -8.54 20.74
N GLU A 346 8.11 -7.81 20.91
CA GLU A 346 6.79 -8.39 20.74
C GLU A 346 6.45 -8.51 19.25
N VAL A 347 6.19 -9.75 18.80
CA VAL A 347 5.78 -10.03 17.41
C VAL A 347 4.43 -9.37 17.11
N SER A 348 4.38 -8.66 15.99
CA SER A 348 3.16 -8.10 15.42
C SER A 348 2.83 -8.67 14.04
N HIS A 349 3.84 -9.00 13.23
CA HIS A 349 3.70 -9.41 11.84
C HIS A 349 3.69 -10.93 11.68
N TYR A 350 2.82 -11.42 10.79
CA TYR A 350 2.64 -12.84 10.49
C TYR A 350 2.29 -13.01 9.01
N ALA A 351 2.63 -14.14 8.40
CA ALA A 351 2.13 -14.51 7.08
C ALA A 351 1.82 -16.01 7.00
N LEU A 352 0.84 -16.39 6.17
CA LEU A 352 0.63 -17.79 5.85
C LEU A 352 1.75 -18.27 4.93
N ARG A 353 2.36 -19.40 5.26
CA ARG A 353 3.35 -20.03 4.40
C ARG A 353 2.68 -20.76 3.24
N GLY A 354 2.94 -20.31 2.01
CA GLY A 354 2.42 -20.95 0.80
C GLY A 354 2.94 -22.37 0.56
N ASP A 355 4.12 -22.69 1.14
CA ASP A 355 4.79 -23.98 1.07
C ASP A 355 4.50 -24.91 2.27
N ALA A 356 3.62 -24.50 3.19
CA ALA A 356 3.36 -25.26 4.41
C ALA A 356 2.84 -26.68 4.11
N ASN A 357 3.50 -27.67 4.71
CA ASN A 357 3.02 -29.04 4.69
C ASN A 357 1.62 -29.13 5.31
N ARG A 358 0.72 -29.90 4.67
CA ARG A 358 -0.59 -30.22 5.24
C ARG A 358 -0.36 -30.98 6.55
N LYS A 359 -0.68 -30.33 7.67
CA LYS A 359 -0.64 -30.94 9.00
C LYS A 359 -2.06 -31.02 9.55
N ASP A 360 -2.37 -32.16 10.16
CA ASP A 360 -3.60 -32.31 10.92
C ASP A 360 -3.51 -31.47 12.19
N LEU A 361 -4.16 -30.31 12.16
CA LEU A 361 -4.28 -29.44 13.31
C LEU A 361 -5.20 -30.08 14.35
N THR A 362 -4.69 -30.40 15.53
CA THR A 362 -5.50 -30.99 16.62
C THR A 362 -6.29 -29.94 17.40
N LEU A 363 -5.76 -28.72 17.51
CA LEU A 363 -6.38 -27.62 18.24
C LEU A 363 -7.50 -26.94 17.43
N SER A 364 -8.72 -26.90 17.99
CA SER A 364 -9.89 -26.30 17.33
C SER A 364 -9.73 -24.81 17.06
N SER A 365 -9.21 -24.04 18.01
CA SER A 365 -8.96 -22.60 17.83
C SER A 365 -7.94 -22.32 16.71
N ALA A 366 -6.93 -23.19 16.54
CA ALA A 366 -5.98 -23.07 15.43
C ALA A 366 -6.65 -23.36 14.06
N ARG A 367 -7.56 -24.34 13.97
CA ARG A 367 -8.32 -24.62 12.74
C ARG A 367 -9.23 -23.45 12.36
N SER A 368 -9.98 -22.92 13.32
CA SER A 368 -10.85 -21.77 13.09
C SER A 368 -10.05 -20.53 12.67
N LEU A 369 -8.94 -20.24 13.35
CA LEU A 369 -8.07 -19.12 13.00
C LEU A 369 -7.43 -19.29 11.62
N LEU A 370 -6.92 -20.48 11.28
CA LEU A 370 -6.36 -20.75 9.95
C LEU A 370 -7.39 -20.53 8.84
N THR A 371 -8.65 -20.89 9.10
CA THR A 371 -9.76 -20.65 8.16
C THR A 371 -9.97 -19.15 7.94
N ALA A 372 -10.00 -18.37 9.02
CA ALA A 372 -10.10 -16.92 8.95
C ALA A 372 -8.90 -16.29 8.21
N ILE A 373 -7.67 -16.73 8.50
CA ILE A 373 -6.46 -16.25 7.81
C ILE A 373 -6.54 -16.52 6.31
N LYS A 374 -6.88 -17.76 5.91
CA LYS A 374 -6.97 -18.13 4.48
C LYS A 374 -8.01 -17.31 3.72
N LYS A 375 -9.16 -17.05 4.35
CA LYS A 375 -10.27 -16.34 3.74
C LYS A 375 -10.05 -14.83 3.62
N ASN A 376 -9.26 -14.24 4.52
CA ASN A 376 -9.06 -12.79 4.55
C ASN A 376 -7.69 -12.35 4.01
N PHE A 377 -6.62 -13.08 4.33
CA PHE A 377 -5.26 -12.65 4.02
C PHE A 377 -4.56 -13.59 3.03
N SER A 378 -4.92 -14.88 3.00
CA SER A 378 -4.17 -15.88 2.25
C SER A 378 -2.68 -15.78 2.61
N THR A 379 -1.78 -15.59 1.63
CA THR A 379 -0.34 -15.39 1.81
C THR A 379 0.08 -13.93 2.02
N ILE A 380 -0.84 -12.97 1.95
CA ILE A 380 -0.55 -11.56 2.27
C ILE A 380 -0.23 -11.45 3.77
N PRO A 381 0.89 -10.81 4.17
CA PRO A 381 1.19 -10.57 5.56
C PRO A 381 0.08 -9.79 6.31
N PHE A 382 -0.15 -10.17 7.56
CA PHE A 382 -1.13 -9.56 8.44
C PHE A 382 -0.53 -9.31 9.84
N CYS A 383 -1.26 -8.57 10.68
CA CYS A 383 -0.89 -8.38 12.07
C CYS A 383 -2.04 -8.69 13.04
N ARG A 384 -1.75 -8.71 14.34
CA ARG A 384 -2.76 -8.93 15.38
C ARG A 384 -3.93 -7.94 15.29
N ARG A 385 -3.65 -6.66 15.04
CA ARG A 385 -4.71 -5.65 14.85
C ARG A 385 -5.64 -5.96 13.68
N TYR A 386 -5.15 -6.62 12.62
CA TYR A 386 -6.00 -7.00 11.50
C TYR A 386 -6.93 -8.15 11.89
N LEU A 387 -6.45 -9.10 12.70
CA LEU A 387 -7.29 -10.14 13.29
C LEU A 387 -8.36 -9.54 14.22
N ASP A 388 -7.98 -8.59 15.07
CA ASP A 388 -8.92 -7.88 15.95
C ASP A 388 -10.01 -7.18 15.13
N ARG A 389 -9.62 -6.51 14.04
CA ARG A 389 -10.52 -5.74 13.17
C ARG A 389 -11.56 -6.59 12.44
N ILE A 390 -11.22 -7.83 12.07
CA ILE A 390 -12.17 -8.79 11.49
C ILE A 390 -12.93 -9.61 12.55
N GLY A 391 -12.87 -9.19 13.82
CA GLY A 391 -13.64 -9.78 14.92
C GLY A 391 -13.07 -11.09 15.47
N GLN A 392 -11.80 -11.42 15.23
CA GLN A 392 -11.19 -12.55 15.91
C GLN A 392 -10.85 -12.18 17.35
N GLU A 393 -11.20 -13.05 18.29
CA GLU A 393 -10.91 -12.88 19.72
C GLU A 393 -10.11 -14.07 20.26
N LYS A 394 -9.34 -13.85 21.34
CA LYS A 394 -8.63 -14.90 22.10
C LYS A 394 -7.79 -15.84 21.20
N TYR A 395 -7.31 -15.34 20.07
CA TYR A 395 -6.68 -16.14 19.01
C TYR A 395 -5.20 -16.48 19.29
N LEU A 396 -4.54 -15.84 20.25
CA LEU A 396 -3.10 -15.97 20.49
C LEU A 396 -2.64 -17.43 20.70
N LEU A 397 -3.44 -18.25 21.40
CA LEU A 397 -3.12 -19.67 21.57
C LEU A 397 -3.13 -20.41 20.23
N GLY A 398 -4.15 -20.16 19.40
CA GLY A 398 -4.26 -20.74 18.06
C GLY A 398 -3.15 -20.25 17.13
N LEU A 399 -2.83 -18.95 17.18
CA LEU A 399 -1.78 -18.33 16.38
C LEU A 399 -0.40 -18.91 16.72
N ASN A 400 -0.06 -18.99 18.01
CA ASN A 400 1.19 -19.59 18.47
C ASN A 400 1.29 -21.07 18.09
N TYR A 401 0.17 -21.80 18.09
CA TYR A 401 0.15 -23.18 17.61
C TYR A 401 0.45 -23.25 16.10
N LEU A 402 -0.16 -22.38 15.27
CA LEU A 402 0.09 -22.31 13.84
C LEU A 402 1.55 -21.96 13.50
N VAL A 403 2.14 -21.04 14.26
CA VAL A 403 3.56 -20.67 14.15
C VAL A 403 4.45 -21.87 14.48
N LYS A 404 4.27 -22.49 15.65
CA LYS A 404 5.05 -23.68 16.06
C LYS A 404 4.89 -24.87 15.12
N SER A 405 3.76 -24.96 14.42
CA SER A 405 3.52 -26.00 13.42
C SER A 405 4.04 -25.64 12.03
N GLY A 406 4.61 -24.44 11.82
CA GLY A 406 5.22 -24.01 10.55
C GLY A 406 4.20 -23.76 9.44
N ILE A 407 2.94 -23.45 9.80
CA ILE A 407 1.88 -23.10 8.84
C ILE A 407 1.82 -21.58 8.67
N VAL A 408 1.99 -20.86 9.76
CA VAL A 408 2.15 -19.41 9.78
C VAL A 408 3.59 -19.12 10.15
N GLU A 409 4.19 -18.12 9.52
CA GLU A 409 5.49 -17.57 9.90
C GLU A 409 5.26 -16.29 10.71
N ASP A 410 6.03 -16.11 11.78
CA ASP A 410 6.13 -14.85 12.51
C ASP A 410 7.34 -14.05 12.05
N TYR A 411 7.16 -12.74 11.94
CA TYR A 411 8.23 -11.80 11.63
C TYR A 411 8.43 -10.89 12.85
N PRO A 412 9.35 -11.26 13.77
CA PRO A 412 9.66 -10.42 14.92
C PRO A 412 10.30 -9.09 14.48
N PRO A 413 10.20 -8.02 15.30
CA PRO A 413 10.95 -6.81 15.06
C PRO A 413 12.45 -7.07 14.93
N LEU A 414 13.08 -6.38 14.00
CA LEU A 414 14.52 -6.44 13.76
C LEU A 414 15.17 -5.27 14.51
N ASN A 415 16.14 -5.53 15.39
CA ASN A 415 16.68 -4.52 16.30
C ASN A 415 18.20 -4.43 16.21
N GLU A 416 18.73 -3.22 16.16
CA GLU A 416 20.09 -2.91 16.58
C GLU A 416 20.16 -2.68 18.10
N LYS A 417 21.37 -2.48 18.62
CA LYS A 417 21.61 -2.17 20.03
C LYS A 417 20.87 -0.88 20.42
N GLN A 418 20.24 -0.88 21.60
CA GLN A 418 19.60 0.31 22.17
C GLN A 418 20.55 1.52 22.16
N GLY A 419 20.04 2.68 21.77
CA GLY A 419 20.81 3.93 21.64
C GLY A 419 21.53 4.09 20.30
N THR A 420 21.32 3.17 19.35
CA THR A 420 21.66 3.37 17.94
C THR A 420 20.46 3.97 17.20
N TYR A 421 20.73 4.55 16.03
CA TYR A 421 19.72 5.16 15.17
C TYR A 421 19.81 4.52 13.80
N THR A 422 18.65 4.18 13.25
CA THR A 422 18.54 3.54 11.94
C THR A 422 17.53 4.28 11.07
N ALA A 423 17.80 4.32 9.77
CA ALA A 423 16.93 4.91 8.75
C ALA A 423 16.77 3.92 7.57
N GLN A 424 15.65 4.07 6.86
CA GLN A 424 15.20 3.28 5.71
C GLN A 424 14.65 4.21 4.63
N PHE A 425 14.95 3.89 3.38
CA PHE A 425 14.23 4.37 2.20
C PHE A 425 14.04 3.22 1.22
N GLU A 426 12.92 3.21 0.51
CA GLU A 426 12.59 2.09 -0.36
C GLU A 426 11.68 2.46 -1.52
N HIS A 427 11.93 1.82 -2.67
CA HIS A 427 11.03 1.84 -3.81
C HIS A 427 10.81 0.45 -4.41
N THR A 428 9.56 0.16 -4.73
CA THR A 428 9.24 -0.85 -5.74
C THR A 428 9.66 -0.37 -7.13
N ILE A 429 10.33 -1.24 -7.91
CA ILE A 429 10.66 -1.06 -9.31
C ILE A 429 10.12 -2.23 -10.16
N LEU A 430 9.66 -1.93 -11.37
CA LEU A 430 9.24 -2.91 -12.37
C LEU A 430 10.29 -2.99 -13.48
N LEU A 431 10.88 -4.16 -13.71
CA LEU A 431 11.81 -4.37 -14.82
C LEU A 431 11.05 -4.75 -16.09
N ARG A 432 10.34 -3.78 -16.67
CA ARG A 432 9.51 -4.02 -17.86
C ARG A 432 10.36 -4.31 -19.09
N PRO A 433 9.79 -4.93 -20.14
CA PRO A 433 10.54 -5.25 -21.35
C PRO A 433 11.24 -4.05 -22.01
N THR A 434 10.63 -2.86 -21.94
CA THR A 434 11.12 -1.64 -22.62
C THR A 434 11.88 -0.67 -21.70
N VAL A 435 11.47 -0.55 -20.43
CA VAL A 435 11.99 0.44 -19.47
C VAL A 435 12.00 -0.13 -18.06
N LYS A 436 12.81 0.45 -17.16
CA LYS A 436 12.62 0.28 -15.72
C LYS A 436 11.61 1.33 -15.25
N GLU A 437 10.54 0.93 -14.59
CA GLU A 437 9.59 1.88 -13.98
C GLU A 437 9.76 1.87 -12.46
N VAL A 438 10.21 2.98 -11.87
CA VAL A 438 10.21 3.18 -10.41
C VAL A 438 8.79 3.54 -10.01
N ILE A 439 7.95 2.49 -9.88
CA ILE A 439 6.49 2.62 -9.83
C ILE A 439 6.01 3.45 -8.65
N SER A 440 6.73 3.35 -7.53
CA SER A 440 6.43 4.01 -6.27
C SER A 440 7.04 5.41 -6.15
N ARG A 441 7.83 5.88 -7.12
CA ARG A 441 8.40 7.24 -7.12
C ARG A 441 7.29 8.28 -6.99
N GLY A 442 7.56 9.35 -6.26
CA GLY A 442 6.72 10.54 -6.16
C GLY A 442 7.57 11.79 -5.96
N ASP A 443 6.93 12.93 -5.80
CA ASP A 443 7.63 14.22 -5.63
C ASP A 443 8.37 14.37 -4.29
N ASP A 444 8.20 13.41 -3.38
CA ASP A 444 8.67 13.44 -2.01
C ASP A 444 10.01 12.71 -1.75
N TYR A 445 10.29 11.59 -2.43
CA TYR A 445 11.61 10.93 -2.34
C TYR A 445 11.96 10.03 -3.52
#